data_AF-A0A7Y6C991-F1
#
_entry.id   AF-A0A7Y6C991-F1
#
_cell.length_a   1.000
_cell.length_b   1.000
_cell.length_c   1.000
_cell.angle_alpha   90.00
_cell.angle_beta   90.00
_cell.angle_gamma   90.00
#
_symmetry.space_group_name_H-M   'P 1'
#
loop_
_entity.id
_entity.type
_entity.pdbx_description
1 polymer ?
#
loop_
_entity_poly.entity_id
_entity_poly.type
_entity_poly.pdbx_seq_one_letter_code
_entity_poly.pdbx_strand_id
1 'polypeptide(L)'
;MTPNRSSDQSAPVRTRAVLTLALAAALTGGLAPAAGAAPLPDGLGPCRGSDCPGTWDDPSNKPVTGHDSNINIYVGGNYLVREAAAEAEGRIVTLGNFDMDKRDGASQVYNVGVAGGGSRVPPPDGSDYLTVGANLTVAPGERLLAEEGAASGVVRYGGSLDGTVLPDAVNSPDAGAPYADIRGDLTDASRCYAYTGDDRRAFTGQVLREDGSTTFEGDGAARLQIFSVDADLVSGTGGGPTDISFTGIPDGATVLVNVYGATRTLDSSAVTLPDSDQRRRLLWNFPDATALTLTGTAQLEGSVLVGQPASVTTLALSGVNGRFYSAGSLTHTSAGESGGQELHAYPFDGDLPDCDATPSPTPGPTDSGSPVPFPSDSGTPGPGPSPSPSDTTPAPTPTPTPTGTSPEDPSPSPSSRPSLPDTGAQGGGWLLGGIAAALLAAGTTLVVTARRARRAE
;
A
#
# COMPACT_ATOMS: atom_id res chain seq x y z
N MET A 1 17.65 -75.04 -73.22
CA MET A 1 17.07 -76.25 -72.60
C MET A 1 17.08 -76.02 -71.09
N THR A 2 15.90 -76.14 -70.47
CA THR A 2 15.51 -75.94 -69.06
C THR A 2 16.28 -76.83 -68.06
N PRO A 3 16.39 -76.51 -66.75
CA PRO A 3 15.28 -76.35 -65.77
C PRO A 3 15.41 -75.14 -64.81
N ASN A 4 14.43 -74.58 -64.08
CA ASN A 4 13.12 -74.91 -63.51
C ASN A 4 13.18 -74.97 -61.96
N ARG A 5 12.21 -74.27 -61.32
CA ARG A 5 11.73 -74.36 -59.91
C ARG A 5 12.65 -73.83 -58.79
N SER A 6 12.18 -73.31 -57.66
CA SER A 6 10.86 -72.90 -57.15
C SER A 6 11.07 -72.27 -55.75
N SER A 7 10.03 -71.59 -55.26
CA SER A 7 9.66 -71.38 -53.85
C SER A 7 10.35 -70.22 -53.10
N ASP A 8 9.65 -69.13 -52.76
CA ASP A 8 8.59 -68.96 -51.75
C ASP A 8 9.14 -68.82 -50.32
N GLN A 9 9.08 -67.59 -49.78
CA GLN A 9 8.78 -67.29 -48.36
C GLN A 9 8.87 -65.78 -48.10
N SER A 10 7.71 -65.14 -47.97
CA SER A 10 7.53 -63.81 -47.39
C SER A 10 7.70 -63.86 -45.87
N ALA A 11 8.57 -63.02 -45.32
CA ALA A 11 8.71 -62.81 -43.87
C ALA A 11 7.68 -61.79 -43.35
N PRO A 12 7.09 -61.97 -42.15
CA PRO A 12 6.12 -61.05 -41.60
C PRO A 12 6.80 -59.85 -40.90
N VAL A 13 6.38 -58.64 -41.28
CA VAL A 13 6.69 -57.40 -40.57
C VAL A 13 5.91 -57.39 -39.25
N ARG A 14 6.63 -57.41 -38.12
CA ARG A 14 6.06 -57.20 -36.78
C ARG A 14 5.86 -55.71 -36.52
N THR A 15 4.65 -55.22 -36.70
CA THR A 15 4.24 -53.89 -36.26
C THR A 15 4.02 -53.92 -34.74
N ARG A 16 4.85 -53.22 -33.97
CA ARG A 16 4.63 -52.98 -32.53
C ARG A 16 3.51 -51.95 -32.39
N ALA A 17 2.36 -52.37 -31.85
CA ALA A 17 1.32 -51.47 -31.40
C ALA A 17 1.80 -50.73 -30.15
N VAL A 18 1.91 -49.40 -30.23
CA VAL A 18 2.11 -48.52 -29.08
C VAL A 18 0.73 -48.30 -28.45
N LEU A 19 0.54 -48.82 -27.25
CA LEU A 19 -0.66 -48.62 -26.45
C LEU A 19 -0.56 -47.22 -25.81
N THR A 20 -1.23 -46.22 -26.39
CA THR A 20 -1.44 -44.92 -25.76
C THR A 20 -2.57 -45.05 -24.73
N LEU A 21 -2.23 -45.12 -23.45
CA LEU A 21 -3.20 -44.91 -22.37
C LEU A 21 -3.59 -43.42 -22.38
N ALA A 22 -4.77 -43.11 -22.91
CA ALA A 22 -5.43 -41.83 -22.68
C ALA A 22 -6.00 -41.83 -21.27
N LEU A 23 -5.35 -41.12 -20.36
CA LEU A 23 -5.87 -40.85 -19.02
C LEU A 23 -6.95 -39.77 -19.16
N ALA A 24 -8.22 -40.18 -19.18
CA ALA A 24 -9.34 -39.25 -19.11
C ALA A 24 -9.42 -38.68 -17.69
N ALA A 25 -8.79 -37.53 -17.47
CA ALA A 25 -9.04 -36.71 -16.30
C ALA A 25 -10.45 -36.15 -16.43
N ALA A 26 -11.38 -36.65 -15.61
CA ALA A 26 -12.70 -36.06 -15.46
C ALA A 26 -12.54 -34.67 -14.81
N LEU A 27 -12.50 -33.64 -15.66
CA LEU A 27 -12.67 -32.25 -15.26
C LEU A 27 -14.11 -32.07 -14.78
N THR A 28 -14.36 -32.28 -13.49
CA THR A 28 -15.53 -31.70 -12.84
C THR A 28 -15.30 -30.21 -12.74
N GLY A 29 -15.63 -29.49 -13.81
CA GLY A 29 -15.67 -28.04 -13.85
C GLY A 29 -16.78 -27.54 -12.94
N GLY A 30 -16.45 -27.29 -11.67
CA GLY A 30 -17.17 -26.29 -10.90
C GLY A 30 -16.88 -24.95 -11.57
N LEU A 31 -17.89 -24.32 -12.16
CA LEU A 31 -17.84 -22.90 -12.43
C LEU A 31 -17.70 -22.21 -11.07
N ALA A 32 -16.48 -21.82 -10.72
CA ALA A 32 -16.28 -20.84 -9.67
C ALA A 32 -17.12 -19.61 -10.08
N PRO A 33 -17.94 -19.04 -9.19
CA PRO A 33 -18.60 -17.78 -9.49
C PRO A 33 -17.51 -16.79 -9.90
N ALA A 34 -17.76 -16.02 -10.95
CA ALA A 34 -16.91 -14.90 -11.29
C ALA A 34 -16.81 -14.05 -10.02
N ALA A 35 -15.64 -14.02 -9.39
CA ALA A 35 -15.39 -13.11 -8.30
C ALA A 35 -15.67 -11.72 -8.84
N GLY A 36 -16.66 -11.03 -8.26
CA GLY A 36 -16.93 -9.65 -8.61
C GLY A 36 -15.65 -8.84 -8.46
N ALA A 37 -15.47 -7.88 -9.34
CA ALA A 37 -14.50 -6.82 -9.18
C ALA A 37 -15.19 -5.72 -8.36
N ALA A 38 -14.60 -5.32 -7.24
CA ALA A 38 -15.13 -4.27 -6.38
C ALA A 38 -14.06 -3.20 -6.09
N PRO A 39 -14.44 -1.92 -5.92
CA PRO A 39 -13.51 -0.91 -5.44
C PRO A 39 -13.14 -1.17 -3.96
N LEU A 40 -12.30 -0.31 -3.39
CA LEU A 40 -12.10 -0.27 -1.94
C LEU A 40 -13.43 0.06 -1.21
N PRO A 41 -13.60 -0.37 0.05
CA PRO A 41 -14.86 -0.18 0.80
C PRO A 41 -15.22 1.29 0.98
N ASP A 42 -16.50 1.57 1.25
CA ASP A 42 -17.06 2.89 1.56
C ASP A 42 -16.79 4.01 0.55
N GLY A 43 -16.55 3.62 -0.71
CA GLY A 43 -16.21 4.56 -1.77
C GLY A 43 -14.80 5.17 -1.63
N LEU A 44 -13.93 4.55 -0.84
CA LEU A 44 -12.49 4.84 -0.82
C LEU A 44 -11.85 4.45 -2.15
N GLY A 45 -10.67 5.00 -2.42
CA GLY A 45 -9.90 4.69 -3.63
C GLY A 45 -10.04 5.75 -4.72
N PRO A 46 -11.12 5.78 -5.52
CA PRO A 46 -11.23 6.71 -6.65
C PRO A 46 -11.22 8.17 -6.24
N CYS A 47 -10.89 9.07 -7.15
CA CYS A 47 -11.06 10.50 -6.91
C CYS A 47 -12.54 10.84 -6.71
N ARG A 48 -12.84 11.75 -5.77
CA ARG A 48 -14.22 12.15 -5.46
C ARG A 48 -14.41 13.66 -5.63
N GLY A 49 -15.49 14.03 -6.31
CA GLY A 49 -15.87 15.43 -6.52
C GLY A 49 -16.05 15.74 -8.00
N SER A 50 -16.60 16.92 -8.29
CA SER A 50 -16.79 17.37 -9.69
C SER A 50 -15.51 17.88 -10.34
N ASP A 51 -14.45 18.11 -9.56
CA ASP A 51 -13.21 18.74 -10.00
C ASP A 51 -12.01 17.77 -10.02
N CYS A 52 -12.30 16.47 -10.10
CA CYS A 52 -11.26 15.47 -10.30
C CYS A 52 -10.51 15.73 -11.62
N PRO A 53 -9.18 15.72 -11.63
CA PRO A 53 -8.42 15.93 -12.85
C PRO A 53 -8.66 14.76 -13.84
N GLY A 54 -8.59 15.06 -15.13
CA GLY A 54 -8.75 14.03 -16.18
C GLY A 54 -7.53 13.10 -16.33
N THR A 55 -6.37 13.53 -15.83
CA THR A 55 -5.10 12.81 -15.87
C THR A 55 -4.33 13.05 -14.58
N TRP A 56 -3.57 12.05 -14.13
CA TRP A 56 -2.65 12.16 -13.00
C TRP A 56 -1.21 12.07 -13.50
N ASP A 57 -0.52 13.20 -13.48
CA ASP A 57 0.88 13.29 -13.89
C ASP A 57 1.81 12.64 -12.85
N ASP A 58 3.06 12.40 -13.22
CA ASP A 58 4.13 12.09 -12.26
C ASP A 58 4.33 13.24 -11.28
N PRO A 59 4.89 12.98 -10.08
CA PRO A 59 5.08 14.02 -9.07
C PRO A 59 5.80 15.25 -9.61
N SER A 60 5.24 16.42 -9.35
CA SER A 60 5.75 17.68 -9.86
C SER A 60 5.40 18.85 -8.95
N ASN A 61 5.98 20.01 -9.21
CA ASN A 61 5.64 21.29 -8.58
C ASN A 61 4.76 22.18 -9.49
N LYS A 62 4.03 21.56 -10.42
CA LYS A 62 3.13 22.28 -11.32
C LYS A 62 1.98 22.94 -10.53
N PRO A 63 1.31 23.94 -11.09
CA PRO A 63 0.09 24.47 -10.48
C PRO A 63 -0.96 23.37 -10.26
N VAL A 64 -1.82 23.56 -9.25
CA VAL A 64 -2.99 22.72 -9.01
C VAL A 64 -3.93 22.79 -10.22
N THR A 65 -4.35 21.63 -10.73
CA THR A 65 -5.21 21.51 -11.93
C THR A 65 -6.56 20.86 -11.66
N GLY A 66 -6.79 20.39 -10.43
CA GLY A 66 -8.04 19.80 -9.97
C GLY A 66 -7.96 19.47 -8.48
N HIS A 67 -9.06 18.94 -7.95
CA HIS A 67 -9.21 18.62 -6.54
C HIS A 67 -9.78 17.22 -6.30
N ASP A 68 -9.35 16.60 -5.21
CA ASP A 68 -9.87 15.32 -4.76
C ASP A 68 -10.40 15.42 -3.32
N SER A 69 -11.72 15.32 -3.17
CA SER A 69 -12.38 15.37 -1.86
C SER A 69 -12.38 14.02 -1.11
N ASN A 70 -11.86 12.95 -1.73
CA ASN A 70 -11.78 11.64 -1.11
C ASN A 70 -10.60 11.57 -0.11
N ILE A 71 -10.68 10.64 0.83
CA ILE A 71 -9.61 10.39 1.80
C ILE A 71 -8.41 9.82 1.05
N ASN A 72 -7.30 10.54 1.07
CA ASN A 72 -6.03 10.05 0.54
C ASN A 72 -5.29 9.21 1.57
N ILE A 73 -5.30 9.66 2.83
CA ILE A 73 -4.56 9.05 3.93
C ILE A 73 -5.52 8.79 5.08
N TYR A 74 -5.60 7.53 5.50
CA TYR A 74 -6.37 7.10 6.67
C TYR A 74 -5.48 6.36 7.65
N VAL A 75 -5.53 6.75 8.93
CA VAL A 75 -4.79 6.13 10.03
C VAL A 75 -5.74 5.86 11.19
N GLY A 76 -6.10 4.60 11.40
CA GLY A 76 -7.02 4.18 12.46
C GLY A 76 -6.46 4.31 13.89
N GLY A 77 -5.14 4.45 14.01
CA GLY A 77 -4.40 4.70 15.26
C GLY A 77 -3.82 6.13 15.32
N ASN A 78 -2.65 6.26 15.93
CA ASN A 78 -1.94 7.54 16.02
C ASN A 78 -1.14 7.82 14.74
N TYR A 79 -1.00 9.10 14.40
CA TYR A 79 -0.13 9.56 13.33
C TYR A 79 0.99 10.43 13.90
N LEU A 80 2.21 9.89 13.88
CA LEU A 80 3.43 10.56 14.31
C LEU A 80 4.21 11.09 13.09
N VAL A 81 4.60 12.35 13.14
CA VAL A 81 5.56 12.97 12.20
C VAL A 81 6.88 13.15 12.94
N ARG A 82 7.96 12.61 12.38
CA ARG A 82 9.29 12.57 13.01
C ARG A 82 10.40 13.00 12.07
N GLU A 83 11.54 13.32 12.66
CA GLU A 83 12.79 13.60 11.94
C GLU A 83 12.56 14.67 10.84
N ALA A 84 12.95 14.39 9.60
CA ALA A 84 12.85 15.33 8.49
C ALA A 84 11.73 15.01 7.48
N ALA A 85 10.69 14.25 7.88
CA ALA A 85 9.50 14.01 7.04
C ALA A 85 8.80 15.33 6.63
N ALA A 86 8.43 15.51 5.37
CA ALA A 86 8.16 16.83 4.82
C ALA A 86 6.67 17.15 4.66
N GLU A 87 5.89 16.26 4.04
CA GLU A 87 4.51 16.59 3.68
C GLU A 87 3.62 15.37 3.46
N ALA A 88 2.32 15.60 3.49
CA ALA A 88 1.28 14.63 3.14
C ALA A 88 0.15 15.34 2.37
N GLU A 89 -0.04 14.93 1.13
CA GLU A 89 -1.02 15.50 0.22
C GLU A 89 -2.39 14.80 0.32
N GLY A 90 -3.45 15.52 -0.04
CA GLY A 90 -4.81 15.01 -0.09
C GLY A 90 -5.53 15.07 1.26
N ARG A 91 -6.75 14.55 1.35
CA ARG A 91 -7.51 14.56 2.60
C ARG A 91 -6.97 13.51 3.56
N ILE A 92 -6.63 13.94 4.77
CA ILE A 92 -6.01 13.10 5.80
C ILE A 92 -6.96 12.91 6.97
N VAL A 93 -7.08 11.68 7.44
CA VAL A 93 -7.83 11.34 8.65
C VAL A 93 -6.95 10.48 9.55
N THR A 94 -6.82 10.87 10.82
CA THR A 94 -6.32 10.00 11.89
C THR A 94 -7.37 9.93 13.00
N LEU A 95 -7.74 8.72 13.44
CA LEU A 95 -8.70 8.57 14.55
C LEU A 95 -8.04 8.84 15.91
N GLY A 96 -6.73 8.60 16.02
CA GLY A 96 -5.96 8.80 17.23
C GLY A 96 -5.40 10.22 17.35
N ASN A 97 -4.25 10.31 18.02
CA ASN A 97 -3.52 11.55 18.15
C ASN A 97 -2.72 11.83 16.87
N PHE A 98 -2.61 13.10 16.53
CA PHE A 98 -1.61 13.60 15.61
C PHE A 98 -0.51 14.28 16.42
N ASP A 99 0.73 13.87 16.22
CA ASP A 99 1.86 14.37 16.98
C ASP A 99 3.07 14.59 16.08
N MET A 100 3.52 15.84 16.01
CA MET A 100 4.61 16.29 15.18
C MET A 100 5.76 16.75 16.07
N ASP A 101 6.90 16.08 15.94
CA ASP A 101 8.14 16.35 16.68
C ASP A 101 9.32 16.01 15.77
N LYS A 102 9.84 17.03 15.11
CA LYS A 102 10.85 16.95 14.07
C LYS A 102 12.23 17.20 14.64
N ARG A 103 13.23 16.64 13.98
CA ARG A 103 14.61 16.75 14.45
C ARG A 103 15.12 18.18 14.27
N ASP A 104 15.87 18.66 15.25
CA ASP A 104 16.67 19.89 15.15
C ASP A 104 17.52 19.92 13.87
N GLY A 105 17.53 21.08 13.19
CA GLY A 105 18.29 21.28 11.95
C GLY A 105 17.63 20.76 10.68
N ALA A 106 16.49 20.06 10.77
CA ALA A 106 15.60 19.85 9.62
C ALA A 106 14.68 21.06 9.39
N SER A 107 13.91 21.05 8.30
CA SER A 107 12.76 21.97 8.16
C SER A 107 11.85 21.80 9.38
N GLN A 108 11.38 22.90 9.97
CA GLN A 108 10.47 22.89 11.13
C GLN A 108 9.00 22.99 10.69
N VAL A 109 8.70 22.49 9.49
CA VAL A 109 7.41 22.57 8.83
C VAL A 109 6.99 21.17 8.38
N TYR A 110 5.70 20.87 8.52
CA TYR A 110 5.04 19.75 7.87
C TYR A 110 3.80 20.25 7.14
N ASN A 111 3.69 20.01 5.83
CA ASN A 111 2.51 20.39 5.06
C ASN A 111 1.48 19.25 5.03
N VAL A 112 0.20 19.58 5.16
CA VAL A 112 -0.93 18.65 5.03
C VAL A 112 -1.94 19.15 4.02
N GLY A 113 -2.52 18.24 3.25
CA GLY A 113 -3.53 18.54 2.24
C GLY A 113 -2.96 18.98 0.90
N VAL A 114 -2.03 19.94 0.92
CA VAL A 114 -1.28 20.40 -0.26
C VAL A 114 0.22 20.20 0.00
N ALA A 115 0.91 19.69 -1.02
CA ALA A 115 2.35 19.38 -0.99
C ALA A 115 3.08 20.23 -2.03
N GLY A 116 4.28 20.73 -1.69
CA GLY A 116 5.09 21.59 -2.56
C GLY A 116 5.55 20.86 -3.82
N GLY A 117 5.79 19.55 -3.70
CA GLY A 117 5.94 18.63 -4.82
C GLY A 117 5.05 17.41 -4.60
N GLY A 118 4.37 16.94 -5.66
CA GLY A 118 3.50 15.78 -5.54
C GLY A 118 2.55 15.62 -6.71
N SER A 119 1.37 15.04 -6.46
CA SER A 119 0.32 14.93 -7.48
C SER A 119 -0.24 16.31 -7.86
N ARG A 120 -0.17 17.28 -6.94
CA ARG A 120 -0.74 18.63 -7.02
C ARG A 120 -2.27 18.59 -7.16
N VAL A 121 -2.90 17.67 -6.42
CA VAL A 121 -4.35 17.45 -6.37
C VAL A 121 -4.83 17.47 -4.91
N PRO A 122 -4.83 18.65 -4.26
CA PRO A 122 -5.30 18.77 -2.87
C PRO A 122 -6.81 18.59 -2.78
N PRO A 123 -7.38 18.46 -1.57
CA PRO A 123 -8.82 18.60 -1.39
C PRO A 123 -9.31 19.98 -1.84
N PRO A 124 -10.61 20.17 -2.10
CA PRO A 124 -11.16 21.49 -2.41
C PRO A 124 -10.84 22.51 -1.32
N ASP A 125 -10.54 23.75 -1.71
CA ASP A 125 -10.22 24.81 -0.74
C ASP A 125 -11.33 25.01 0.30
N GLY A 126 -10.93 25.22 1.55
CA GLY A 126 -11.81 25.35 2.71
C GLY A 126 -12.44 24.04 3.19
N SER A 127 -12.19 22.91 2.53
CA SER A 127 -12.54 21.59 3.05
C SER A 127 -11.52 21.08 4.06
N ASP A 128 -11.84 19.99 4.77
CA ASP A 128 -10.92 19.39 5.74
C ASP A 128 -9.70 18.80 5.00
N TYR A 129 -8.51 19.34 5.30
CA TYR A 129 -7.22 18.79 4.85
C TYR A 129 -6.70 17.75 5.83
N LEU A 130 -6.84 18.01 7.13
CA LEU A 130 -6.51 17.08 8.20
C LEU A 130 -7.64 17.00 9.22
N THR A 131 -8.10 15.80 9.51
CA THR A 131 -8.98 15.49 10.64
C THR A 131 -8.24 14.63 11.66
N VAL A 132 -8.21 15.08 12.91
CA VAL A 132 -7.62 14.38 14.06
C VAL A 132 -8.72 14.03 15.05
N GLY A 133 -8.91 12.75 15.32
CA GLY A 133 -9.95 12.27 16.24
C GLY A 133 -9.66 12.60 17.71
N ALA A 134 -8.39 12.68 18.09
CA ALA A 134 -7.97 12.99 19.45
C ALA A 134 -7.10 14.26 19.53
N ASN A 135 -5.99 14.23 20.26
CA ASN A 135 -5.15 15.41 20.49
C ASN A 135 -4.28 15.72 19.27
N LEU A 136 -4.06 17.01 19.02
CA LEU A 136 -3.10 17.51 18.04
C LEU A 136 -1.95 18.19 18.78
N THR A 137 -0.73 17.68 18.61
CA THR A 137 0.48 18.24 19.23
C THR A 137 1.49 18.57 18.14
N VAL A 138 2.03 19.79 18.18
CA VAL A 138 3.14 20.25 17.36
C VAL A 138 4.23 20.77 18.28
N ALA A 139 5.43 20.21 18.18
CA ALA A 139 6.52 20.55 19.08
C ALA A 139 6.90 22.04 19.03
N PRO A 140 7.46 22.61 20.11
CA PRO A 140 7.82 24.02 20.17
C PRO A 140 8.79 24.43 19.04
N GLY A 141 8.44 25.50 18.32
CA GLY A 141 9.25 26.00 17.20
C GLY A 141 8.88 25.39 15.84
N GLU A 142 8.03 24.38 15.82
CA GLU A 142 7.52 23.74 14.62
C GLU A 142 6.15 24.27 14.20
N ARG A 143 5.79 24.03 12.92
CA ARG A 143 4.52 24.47 12.33
C ARG A 143 3.92 23.39 11.44
N LEU A 144 2.66 23.06 11.71
CA LEU A 144 1.82 22.30 10.80
C LEU A 144 1.10 23.25 9.84
N LEU A 145 1.28 23.10 8.53
CA LEU A 145 0.68 23.97 7.52
C LEU A 145 -0.37 23.23 6.70
N ALA A 146 -1.57 23.78 6.60
CA ALA A 146 -2.64 23.31 5.72
C ALA A 146 -2.92 24.31 4.59
N GLU A 147 -1.88 25.05 4.18
CA GLU A 147 -1.94 26.05 3.11
C GLU A 147 -0.63 26.09 2.32
N GLU A 148 -0.76 26.33 1.02
CA GLU A 148 0.36 26.62 0.14
C GLU A 148 -0.11 27.47 -1.05
N GLY A 149 0.50 28.66 -1.20
CA GLY A 149 0.12 29.59 -2.26
C GLY A 149 -1.33 30.04 -2.11
N ALA A 150 -2.17 29.66 -3.08
CA ALA A 150 -3.61 29.94 -3.05
C ALA A 150 -4.45 28.82 -2.43
N ALA A 151 -3.88 27.61 -2.30
CA ALA A 151 -4.59 26.47 -1.76
C ALA A 151 -4.59 26.54 -0.23
N SER A 152 -5.74 26.27 0.39
CA SER A 152 -5.88 26.34 1.85
C SER A 152 -7.05 25.49 2.33
N GLY A 153 -6.85 24.74 3.41
CA GLY A 153 -7.87 23.88 3.99
C GLY A 153 -7.96 23.97 5.50
N VAL A 154 -8.88 23.19 6.05
CA VAL A 154 -9.18 23.16 7.48
C VAL A 154 -8.43 22.01 8.15
N VAL A 155 -7.75 22.31 9.25
CA VAL A 155 -7.32 21.31 10.23
C VAL A 155 -8.36 21.23 11.33
N ARG A 156 -8.93 20.04 11.54
CA ARG A 156 -9.94 19.77 12.56
C ARG A 156 -9.42 18.79 13.61
N TYR A 157 -9.68 19.04 14.89
CA TYR A 157 -9.20 18.17 15.98
C TYR A 157 -10.27 17.95 17.05
N GLY A 158 -10.33 16.74 17.63
CA GLY A 158 -11.31 16.35 18.66
C GLY A 158 -10.88 16.66 20.10
N GLY A 159 -9.60 16.50 20.40
CA GLY A 159 -9.05 16.67 21.74
C GLY A 159 -8.50 18.07 22.03
N SER A 160 -7.35 18.12 22.68
CA SER A 160 -6.59 19.36 22.87
C SER A 160 -5.69 19.68 21.68
N LEU A 161 -5.39 20.96 21.52
CA LEU A 161 -4.35 21.46 20.63
C LEU A 161 -3.21 22.03 21.47
N ASP A 162 -1.98 21.59 21.21
CA ASP A 162 -0.75 22.21 21.66
C ASP A 162 0.19 22.45 20.47
N GLY A 163 0.81 23.63 20.40
CA GLY A 163 1.69 24.02 19.29
C GLY A 163 1.05 24.90 18.20
N THR A 164 1.71 24.99 17.05
CA THR A 164 1.35 25.94 15.98
C THR A 164 0.78 25.24 14.75
N VAL A 165 -0.43 25.61 14.36
CA VAL A 165 -1.12 25.15 13.14
C VAL A 165 -1.57 26.37 12.34
N LEU A 166 -1.37 26.36 11.02
CA LEU A 166 -1.74 27.44 10.12
C LEU A 166 -2.47 26.88 8.89
N PRO A 167 -3.64 27.41 8.49
CA PRO A 167 -4.49 28.35 9.23
C PRO A 167 -4.95 27.83 10.60
N ASP A 168 -5.60 28.70 11.39
CA ASP A 168 -6.12 28.34 12.71
C ASP A 168 -6.97 27.06 12.65
N ALA A 169 -6.60 26.06 13.44
CA ALA A 169 -7.30 24.80 13.50
C ALA A 169 -8.67 24.93 14.21
N VAL A 170 -9.62 24.10 13.80
CA VAL A 170 -10.99 24.07 14.35
C VAL A 170 -11.14 22.92 15.33
N ASN A 171 -11.44 23.24 16.60
CA ASN A 171 -11.83 22.22 17.57
C ASN A 171 -13.23 21.70 17.25
N SER A 172 -13.38 20.38 17.21
CA SER A 172 -14.61 19.67 16.94
C SER A 172 -14.58 18.34 17.70
N PRO A 173 -15.16 18.27 18.91
CA PRO A 173 -14.98 17.13 19.84
C PRO A 173 -15.22 15.72 19.26
N ASP A 174 -16.06 15.61 18.22
CA ASP A 174 -16.39 14.35 17.55
C ASP A 174 -15.76 14.24 16.14
N ALA A 175 -14.65 14.94 15.88
CA ALA A 175 -14.02 15.03 14.56
C ALA A 175 -13.76 13.65 13.92
N GLY A 176 -13.37 12.65 14.72
CA GLY A 176 -13.10 11.29 14.25
C GLY A 176 -14.34 10.42 14.07
N ALA A 177 -15.47 10.76 14.69
CA ALA A 177 -16.66 9.89 14.71
C ALA A 177 -17.19 9.51 13.32
N PRO A 178 -17.23 10.42 12.31
CA PRO A 178 -17.70 10.07 10.97
C PRO A 178 -16.84 9.02 10.24
N TYR A 179 -15.63 8.74 10.74
CA TYR A 179 -14.65 7.87 10.08
C TYR A 179 -14.30 6.64 10.92
N ALA A 180 -15.02 6.40 12.02
CA ALA A 180 -14.71 5.34 12.97
C ALA A 180 -14.85 3.94 12.35
N ASP A 181 -15.91 3.72 11.57
CA ASP A 181 -16.25 2.43 10.99
C ASP A 181 -15.23 1.99 9.91
N ILE A 182 -14.67 2.95 9.16
CA ILE A 182 -13.65 2.72 8.12
C ILE A 182 -12.50 1.84 8.61
N ARG A 183 -12.11 1.94 9.90
CA ARG A 183 -11.05 1.10 10.47
C ARG A 183 -11.38 -0.39 10.41
N GLY A 184 -12.61 -0.74 10.74
CA GLY A 184 -13.12 -2.12 10.67
C GLY A 184 -13.22 -2.56 9.21
N ASP A 185 -13.80 -1.72 8.36
CA ASP A 185 -14.01 -2.03 6.95
C ASP A 185 -12.68 -2.27 6.20
N LEU A 186 -11.64 -1.48 6.50
CA LEU A 186 -10.29 -1.69 5.97
C LEU A 186 -9.64 -2.97 6.49
N THR A 187 -9.91 -3.35 7.75
CA THR A 187 -9.39 -4.60 8.34
C THR A 187 -10.00 -5.81 7.62
N ASP A 188 -11.32 -5.79 7.45
CA ASP A 188 -12.07 -6.88 6.81
C ASP A 188 -11.74 -6.97 5.32
N ALA A 189 -11.66 -5.83 4.61
CA ALA A 189 -11.26 -5.77 3.22
C ALA A 189 -9.83 -6.30 3.01
N SER A 190 -8.87 -5.81 3.80
CA SER A 190 -7.47 -6.26 3.73
C SER A 190 -7.35 -7.78 3.92
N ARG A 191 -8.07 -8.34 4.89
CA ARG A 191 -8.10 -9.80 5.10
C ARG A 191 -8.76 -10.52 3.93
N CYS A 192 -9.89 -10.04 3.41
CA CYS A 192 -10.57 -10.65 2.27
C CYS A 192 -9.74 -10.65 0.98
N TYR A 193 -8.97 -9.58 0.72
CA TYR A 193 -8.09 -9.49 -0.45
C TYR A 193 -6.96 -10.53 -0.41
N ALA A 194 -6.55 -10.92 0.80
CA ALA A 194 -5.48 -11.88 1.02
C ALA A 194 -5.97 -13.33 1.24
N TYR A 195 -7.17 -13.52 1.79
CA TYR A 195 -7.65 -14.82 2.25
C TYR A 195 -9.03 -15.20 1.72
N THR A 196 -9.29 -16.49 1.59
CA THR A 196 -10.61 -17.09 1.41
C THR A 196 -10.81 -18.10 2.52
N GLY A 197 -11.54 -17.70 3.57
CA GLY A 197 -11.50 -18.41 4.85
C GLY A 197 -10.12 -18.27 5.50
N ASP A 198 -9.48 -19.40 5.80
CA ASP A 198 -8.11 -19.44 6.34
C ASP A 198 -7.04 -19.66 5.25
N ASP A 199 -7.46 -20.00 4.03
CA ASP A 199 -6.56 -20.24 2.92
C ASP A 199 -6.16 -18.92 2.25
N ARG A 200 -4.90 -18.83 1.82
CA ARG A 200 -4.45 -17.70 0.99
C ARG A 200 -5.19 -17.70 -0.33
N ARG A 201 -5.59 -16.52 -0.80
CA ARG A 201 -6.25 -16.35 -2.10
C ARG A 201 -5.32 -16.84 -3.21
N ALA A 202 -5.90 -17.51 -4.22
CA ALA A 202 -5.17 -17.96 -5.38
C ALA A 202 -4.48 -16.77 -6.08
N PHE A 203 -3.19 -16.93 -6.37
CA PHE A 203 -2.42 -15.96 -7.12
C PHE A 203 -2.59 -16.20 -8.63
N THR A 204 -2.44 -15.14 -9.42
CA THR A 204 -2.45 -15.19 -10.89
C THR A 204 -1.11 -14.78 -11.49
N GLY A 205 -0.16 -14.33 -10.67
CA GLY A 205 1.19 -14.01 -11.10
C GLY A 205 2.23 -14.69 -10.22
N GLN A 206 3.49 -14.57 -10.62
CA GLN A 206 4.64 -15.11 -9.89
C GLN A 206 5.58 -14.00 -9.42
N VAL A 207 6.25 -14.24 -8.30
CA VAL A 207 7.24 -13.32 -7.72
C VAL A 207 8.61 -13.91 -7.94
N LEU A 208 9.39 -13.30 -8.83
CA LEU A 208 10.76 -13.69 -9.14
C LEU A 208 11.71 -12.83 -8.32
N ARG A 209 12.63 -13.47 -7.62
CA ARG A 209 13.62 -12.77 -6.79
C ARG A 209 15.01 -13.19 -7.21
N GLU A 210 15.78 -12.20 -7.62
CA GLU A 210 17.18 -12.33 -8.02
C GLU A 210 18.00 -11.35 -7.18
N ASP A 211 19.34 -11.50 -7.16
CA ASP A 211 20.19 -10.63 -6.35
C ASP A 211 19.92 -9.14 -6.67
N GLY A 212 19.39 -8.41 -5.68
CA GLY A 212 19.05 -6.99 -5.79
C GLY A 212 17.74 -6.65 -6.49
N SER A 213 16.94 -7.62 -6.94
CA SER A 213 15.68 -7.34 -7.66
C SER A 213 14.52 -8.27 -7.27
N THR A 214 13.31 -7.71 -7.24
CA THR A 214 12.05 -8.42 -7.09
C THR A 214 11.13 -8.06 -8.26
N THR A 215 10.85 -9.03 -9.13
CA THR A 215 9.98 -8.87 -10.29
C THR A 215 8.64 -9.57 -10.04
N PHE A 216 7.55 -8.82 -10.19
CA PHE A 216 6.18 -9.33 -10.19
C PHE A 216 5.75 -9.59 -11.64
N GLU A 217 5.77 -10.84 -12.05
CA GLU A 217 5.40 -11.26 -13.40
C GLU A 217 3.96 -11.78 -13.42
N GLY A 218 3.07 -11.03 -14.08
CA GLY A 218 1.67 -11.42 -14.27
C GLY A 218 1.51 -12.54 -15.30
N ASP A 219 0.33 -13.17 -15.32
CA ASP A 219 0.00 -14.22 -16.30
C ASP A 219 -0.26 -13.71 -17.74
N GLY A 220 -0.24 -12.39 -17.96
CA GLY A 220 -0.53 -11.77 -19.26
C GLY A 220 -2.00 -11.86 -19.69
N ALA A 221 -2.92 -12.29 -18.82
CA ALA A 221 -4.33 -12.51 -19.18
C ALA A 221 -5.34 -11.98 -18.16
N ALA A 222 -5.14 -12.20 -16.86
CA ALA A 222 -6.10 -11.81 -15.84
C ALA A 222 -6.21 -10.29 -15.68
N ARG A 223 -7.43 -9.80 -15.47
CA ARG A 223 -7.71 -8.37 -15.19
C ARG A 223 -7.33 -7.98 -13.76
N LEU A 224 -7.23 -8.95 -12.86
CA LEU A 224 -6.72 -8.80 -11.51
C LEU A 224 -5.51 -9.72 -11.37
N GLN A 225 -4.33 -9.12 -11.25
CA GLN A 225 -3.05 -9.77 -11.04
C GLN A 225 -2.79 -9.87 -9.53
N ILE A 226 -2.95 -11.08 -8.96
CA ILE A 226 -2.74 -11.33 -7.54
C ILE A 226 -1.37 -11.95 -7.33
N PHE A 227 -0.57 -11.33 -6.49
CA PHE A 227 0.75 -11.82 -6.06
C PHE A 227 0.74 -12.14 -4.57
N SER A 228 1.47 -13.19 -4.20
CA SER A 228 1.63 -13.62 -2.81
C SER A 228 3.11 -13.57 -2.41
N VAL A 229 3.43 -12.79 -1.38
CA VAL A 229 4.79 -12.60 -0.87
C VAL A 229 4.84 -13.02 0.60
N ASP A 230 5.71 -13.96 0.93
CA ASP A 230 5.92 -14.45 2.31
C ASP A 230 7.35 -14.19 2.78
N ALA A 231 7.83 -12.98 2.54
CA ALA A 231 9.18 -12.53 2.86
C ALA A 231 9.22 -11.00 2.90
N ASP A 232 10.28 -10.44 3.48
CA ASP A 232 10.60 -9.02 3.32
C ASP A 232 10.92 -8.74 1.85
N LEU A 233 10.55 -7.56 1.35
CA LEU A 233 10.88 -7.08 0.01
C LEU A 233 12.18 -6.27 0.08
N VAL A 234 13.29 -7.01 0.10
CA VAL A 234 14.68 -6.55 0.26
C VAL A 234 15.59 -7.35 -0.67
N SER A 235 16.80 -6.88 -0.91
CA SER A 235 17.82 -7.64 -1.63
C SER A 235 18.15 -8.96 -0.91
N GLY A 236 18.19 -10.06 -1.67
CA GLY A 236 18.52 -11.40 -1.15
C GLY A 236 19.92 -11.49 -0.53
N THR A 237 20.86 -10.63 -0.94
CA THR A 237 22.21 -10.55 -0.37
C THR A 237 22.29 -9.42 0.65
N GLY A 238 22.20 -9.75 1.94
CA GLY A 238 22.50 -8.82 3.05
C GLY A 238 21.36 -7.93 3.54
N GLY A 239 20.15 -8.03 2.99
CA GLY A 239 18.95 -7.37 3.55
C GLY A 239 18.84 -5.86 3.29
N GLY A 240 19.47 -5.35 2.22
CA GLY A 240 19.36 -3.95 1.79
C GLY A 240 18.27 -3.70 0.74
N PRO A 241 18.27 -2.53 0.07
CA PRO A 241 17.22 -2.18 -0.89
C PRO A 241 17.19 -3.13 -2.10
N THR A 242 15.99 -3.37 -2.62
CA THR A 242 15.74 -4.10 -3.87
C THR A 242 15.14 -3.18 -4.93
N ASP A 243 15.49 -3.42 -6.19
CA ASP A 243 14.71 -2.91 -7.30
C ASP A 243 13.40 -3.72 -7.39
N ILE A 244 12.30 -3.04 -7.70
CA ILE A 244 10.98 -3.65 -7.88
C ILE A 244 10.55 -3.39 -9.31
N SER A 245 10.07 -4.42 -10.01
CA SER A 245 9.50 -4.26 -11.35
C SER A 245 8.26 -5.11 -11.55
N PHE A 246 7.40 -4.68 -12.46
CA PHE A 246 6.21 -5.41 -12.87
C PHE A 246 6.27 -5.71 -14.37
N THR A 247 6.03 -6.96 -14.74
CA THR A 247 6.05 -7.44 -16.13
C THR A 247 4.85 -8.33 -16.41
N GLY A 248 4.48 -8.51 -17.68
CA GLY A 248 3.36 -9.38 -18.03
C GLY A 248 2.00 -8.93 -17.46
N ILE A 249 1.85 -7.65 -17.09
CA ILE A 249 0.60 -7.08 -16.60
C ILE A 249 -0.22 -6.60 -17.81
N PRO A 250 -1.46 -7.08 -18.03
CA PRO A 250 -2.30 -6.57 -19.11
C PRO A 250 -2.68 -5.11 -18.91
N ASP A 251 -2.80 -4.34 -20.01
CA ASP A 251 -3.19 -2.93 -19.98
C ASP A 251 -4.47 -2.69 -19.17
N GLY A 252 -4.39 -1.79 -18.19
CA GLY A 252 -5.51 -1.44 -17.32
C GLY A 252 -5.88 -2.52 -16.29
N ALA A 253 -5.07 -3.57 -16.12
CA ALA A 253 -5.30 -4.56 -15.06
C ALA A 253 -4.99 -3.97 -13.68
N THR A 254 -5.65 -4.54 -12.67
CA THR A 254 -5.36 -4.27 -11.27
C THR A 254 -4.25 -5.19 -10.79
N VAL A 255 -3.32 -4.67 -10.02
CA VAL A 255 -2.27 -5.45 -9.35
C VAL A 255 -2.52 -5.41 -7.85
N LEU A 256 -2.68 -6.57 -7.25
CA LEU A 256 -2.82 -6.76 -5.82
C LEU A 256 -1.62 -7.57 -5.32
N VAL A 257 -0.75 -6.95 -4.53
CA VAL A 257 0.37 -7.62 -3.89
C VAL A 257 0.03 -7.87 -2.43
N ASN A 258 -0.25 -9.12 -2.08
CA ASN A 258 -0.46 -9.53 -0.69
C ASN A 258 0.89 -9.92 -0.06
N VAL A 259 1.31 -9.18 0.96
CA VAL A 259 2.53 -9.43 1.73
C VAL A 259 2.15 -9.95 3.12
N TYR A 260 2.26 -11.26 3.31
CA TYR A 260 1.80 -11.97 4.51
C TYR A 260 2.81 -11.88 5.63
N GLY A 261 2.39 -11.94 6.89
CA GLY A 261 3.28 -12.07 8.06
C GLY A 261 3.29 -10.84 8.98
N ALA A 262 3.56 -11.10 10.27
CA ALA A 262 3.38 -10.10 11.34
C ALA A 262 4.42 -8.97 11.34
N THR A 263 5.62 -9.23 10.84
CA THR A 263 6.70 -8.24 10.75
C THR A 263 7.23 -8.25 9.34
N ARG A 264 7.20 -7.09 8.68
CA ARG A 264 7.67 -6.95 7.31
C ARG A 264 8.45 -5.69 7.07
N THR A 265 9.42 -5.82 6.18
CA THR A 265 10.17 -4.69 5.60
C THR A 265 10.00 -4.68 4.09
N LEU A 266 9.70 -3.51 3.53
CA LEU A 266 9.90 -3.19 2.12
C LEU A 266 10.99 -2.13 2.07
N ASP A 267 12.13 -2.46 1.46
CA ASP A 267 13.24 -1.55 1.22
C ASP A 267 13.48 -1.45 -0.28
N SER A 268 13.13 -0.33 -0.91
CA SER A 268 13.18 -0.19 -2.38
C SER A 268 14.16 0.87 -2.87
N SER A 269 15.02 0.50 -3.82
CA SER A 269 15.94 1.42 -4.52
C SER A 269 15.35 1.99 -5.82
N ALA A 270 14.49 1.23 -6.48
CA ALA A 270 13.75 1.66 -7.66
C ALA A 270 12.41 0.91 -7.77
N VAL A 271 11.39 1.55 -8.34
CA VAL A 271 10.12 0.89 -8.72
C VAL A 271 9.84 1.18 -10.19
N THR A 272 9.72 0.13 -11.00
CA THR A 272 9.45 0.24 -12.45
C THR A 272 8.09 -0.35 -12.77
N LEU A 273 7.18 0.52 -13.21
CA LEU A 273 5.86 0.12 -13.71
C LEU A 273 5.88 -0.16 -15.22
N PRO A 274 4.93 -0.96 -15.76
CA PRO A 274 4.78 -1.16 -17.19
C PRO A 274 4.40 0.15 -17.91
N ASP A 275 3.58 0.97 -17.24
CA ASP A 275 3.19 2.32 -17.62
C ASP A 275 2.88 3.13 -16.35
N SER A 276 2.92 4.47 -16.43
CA SER A 276 2.71 5.34 -15.25
C SER A 276 1.29 5.31 -14.69
N ASP A 277 0.31 4.88 -15.50
CA ASP A 277 -1.09 4.81 -15.09
C ASP A 277 -1.36 3.57 -14.21
N GLN A 278 -0.54 2.51 -14.35
CA GLN A 278 -0.60 1.31 -13.51
C GLN A 278 -0.54 1.61 -12.01
N ARG A 279 0.13 2.69 -11.61
CA ARG A 279 0.17 3.20 -10.24
C ARG A 279 -1.22 3.29 -9.60
N ARG A 280 -2.20 3.83 -10.33
CA ARG A 280 -3.57 4.01 -9.83
C ARG A 280 -4.35 2.71 -9.69
N ARG A 281 -3.76 1.57 -10.06
CA ARG A 281 -4.36 0.23 -9.98
C ARG A 281 -3.45 -0.77 -9.28
N LEU A 282 -2.42 -0.30 -8.57
CA LEU A 282 -1.53 -1.13 -7.77
C LEU A 282 -1.90 -0.96 -6.29
N LEU A 283 -2.17 -2.07 -5.60
CA LEU A 283 -2.40 -2.13 -4.16
C LEU A 283 -1.40 -3.06 -3.48
N TRP A 284 -0.63 -2.52 -2.55
CA TRP A 284 0.20 -3.24 -1.59
C TRP A 284 -0.64 -3.53 -0.34
N ASN A 285 -1.00 -4.80 -0.13
CA ASN A 285 -1.83 -5.23 0.98
C ASN A 285 -1.00 -5.99 2.01
N PHE A 286 -1.02 -5.51 3.26
CA PHE A 286 -0.33 -6.09 4.41
C PHE A 286 -1.40 -6.54 5.44
N PRO A 287 -2.02 -7.72 5.23
CA PRO A 287 -3.19 -8.17 6.01
C PRO A 287 -2.86 -8.54 7.46
N ASP A 288 -1.63 -8.99 7.72
CA ASP A 288 -1.24 -9.55 9.02
C ASP A 288 -0.22 -8.69 9.77
N ALA A 289 0.32 -7.65 9.13
CA ALA A 289 1.47 -6.92 9.65
C ALA A 289 1.10 -6.12 10.90
N THR A 290 1.68 -6.50 12.04
CA THR A 290 1.63 -5.71 13.28
C THR A 290 2.81 -4.72 13.38
N ALA A 291 3.89 -4.98 12.64
CA ALA A 291 5.02 -4.07 12.49
C ALA A 291 5.44 -4.02 11.02
N LEU A 292 5.36 -2.86 10.40
CA LEU A 292 5.70 -2.66 8.99
C LEU A 292 6.74 -1.55 8.86
N THR A 293 7.85 -1.83 8.19
CA THR A 293 8.82 -0.81 7.80
C THR A 293 8.77 -0.65 6.29
N LEU A 294 8.47 0.57 5.83
CA LEU A 294 8.56 0.97 4.43
C LEU A 294 9.70 1.97 4.31
N THR A 295 10.79 1.59 3.66
CA THR A 295 12.03 2.37 3.59
C THR A 295 12.67 2.27 2.20
N GLY A 296 13.74 3.02 1.99
CA GLY A 296 14.52 3.01 0.75
C GLY A 296 14.49 4.35 0.04
N THR A 297 15.26 4.44 -1.04
CA THR A 297 15.50 5.70 -1.76
C THR A 297 14.45 5.97 -2.84
N ALA A 298 13.72 4.95 -3.30
CA ALA A 298 12.66 5.12 -4.29
C ALA A 298 11.38 5.68 -3.67
N GLN A 299 10.61 6.38 -4.51
CA GLN A 299 9.20 6.57 -4.24
C GLN A 299 8.48 5.26 -4.53
N LEU A 300 7.63 4.81 -3.61
CA LEU A 300 6.79 3.64 -3.81
C LEU A 300 5.62 4.00 -4.72
N GLU A 301 5.41 3.19 -5.74
CA GLU A 301 4.29 3.33 -6.64
C GLU A 301 3.09 2.51 -6.16
N GLY A 302 1.90 3.11 -6.19
CA GLY A 302 0.65 2.44 -5.84
C GLY A 302 0.19 2.68 -4.42
N SER A 303 -1.03 2.23 -4.16
CA SER A 303 -1.70 2.41 -2.87
C SER A 303 -1.25 1.36 -1.85
N VAL A 304 -1.31 1.71 -0.57
CA VAL A 304 -0.93 0.84 0.56
C VAL A 304 -2.13 0.62 1.46
N LEU A 305 -2.37 -0.64 1.83
CA LEU A 305 -3.37 -1.06 2.81
C LEU A 305 -2.72 -1.91 3.89
N VAL A 306 -2.77 -1.46 5.14
CA VAL A 306 -2.32 -2.20 6.33
C VAL A 306 -3.53 -2.58 7.18
N GLY A 307 -3.88 -3.86 7.15
CA GLY A 307 -5.15 -4.36 7.67
C GLY A 307 -5.22 -4.52 9.18
N GLN A 308 -4.10 -4.70 9.88
CA GLN A 308 -4.15 -4.97 11.32
C GLN A 308 -4.38 -3.70 12.15
N PRO A 309 -5.43 -3.65 13.00
CA PRO A 309 -5.67 -2.51 13.88
C PRO A 309 -4.56 -2.24 14.91
N ALA A 310 -3.81 -3.27 15.28
CA ALA A 310 -2.68 -3.19 16.20
C ALA A 310 -1.37 -2.82 15.50
N SER A 311 -1.38 -2.56 14.19
CA SER A 311 -0.18 -2.28 13.44
C SER A 311 0.48 -0.97 13.84
N VAL A 312 1.80 -0.95 13.74
CA VAL A 312 2.59 0.28 13.67
C VAL A 312 3.39 0.22 12.36
N THR A 313 3.12 1.17 11.48
CA THR A 313 3.88 1.36 10.24
C THR A 313 4.90 2.47 10.41
N THR A 314 6.17 2.18 10.19
CA THR A 314 7.23 3.17 10.04
C THR A 314 7.45 3.42 8.55
N LEU A 315 7.12 4.62 8.09
CA LEU A 315 7.27 5.07 6.71
C LEU A 315 8.44 6.04 6.60
N ALA A 316 9.48 5.62 5.88
CA ALA A 316 10.71 6.37 5.63
C ALA A 316 11.12 6.38 4.14
N LEU A 317 10.24 5.91 3.25
CA LEU A 317 10.40 6.02 1.79
C LEU A 317 10.46 7.49 1.37
N SER A 318 11.21 7.79 0.30
CA SER A 318 11.27 9.14 -0.26
C SER A 318 9.89 9.65 -0.75
N GLY A 319 8.97 8.75 -1.07
CA GLY A 319 7.59 9.12 -1.38
C GLY A 319 6.66 7.92 -1.45
N VAL A 320 5.36 8.14 -1.30
CA VAL A 320 4.31 7.17 -1.66
C VAL A 320 3.38 7.80 -2.69
N ASN A 321 3.36 7.25 -3.90
CA ASN A 321 2.55 7.70 -5.02
C ASN A 321 1.24 6.88 -5.08
N GLY A 322 0.34 7.10 -4.13
CA GLY A 322 -0.88 6.30 -3.97
C GLY A 322 -1.73 6.71 -2.76
N ARG A 323 -2.84 6.00 -2.54
CA ARG A 323 -3.56 6.06 -1.27
C ARG A 323 -2.74 5.40 -0.17
N PHE A 324 -2.86 5.89 1.05
CA PHE A 324 -2.27 5.23 2.21
C PHE A 324 -3.32 4.97 3.28
N TYR A 325 -3.69 3.71 3.46
CA TYR A 325 -4.71 3.30 4.41
C TYR A 325 -4.13 2.33 5.44
N SER A 326 -4.22 2.67 6.72
CA SER A 326 -3.81 1.80 7.82
C SER A 326 -4.92 1.73 8.86
N ALA A 327 -5.33 0.52 9.22
CA ALA A 327 -6.21 0.31 10.38
C ALA A 327 -5.47 0.58 11.71
N GLY A 328 -4.13 0.59 11.70
CA GLY A 328 -3.30 0.88 12.87
C GLY A 328 -2.67 2.27 12.83
N SER A 329 -1.50 2.40 13.45
CA SER A 329 -0.78 3.66 13.60
C SER A 329 0.29 3.87 12.51
N LEU A 330 0.65 5.11 12.27
CA LEU A 330 1.68 5.54 11.32
C LEU A 330 2.72 6.40 12.01
N THR A 331 4.00 6.09 11.80
CA THR A 331 5.13 6.99 12.03
C THR A 331 5.72 7.35 10.68
N HIS A 332 5.52 8.59 10.23
CA HIS A 332 6.15 9.13 9.03
C HIS A 332 7.44 9.85 9.44
N THR A 333 8.57 9.42 8.90
CA THR A 333 9.90 9.81 9.37
C THR A 333 10.89 9.90 8.21
N SER A 334 12.06 10.48 8.45
CA SER A 334 13.21 10.35 7.55
C SER A 334 14.21 9.28 8.01
N ALA A 335 13.99 8.65 9.16
CA ALA A 335 14.87 7.61 9.72
C ALA A 335 16.36 7.98 9.78
N GLY A 336 16.67 9.27 9.95
CA GLY A 336 18.06 9.77 9.97
C GLY A 336 18.49 10.48 8.67
N GLU A 337 17.79 10.26 7.56
CA GLU A 337 18.11 10.83 6.24
C GLU A 337 17.89 12.35 6.16
N SER A 338 18.32 12.96 5.05
CA SER A 338 18.32 14.42 4.83
C SER A 338 16.93 15.08 4.84
N GLY A 339 15.86 14.30 4.70
CA GLY A 339 14.47 14.77 4.65
C GLY A 339 13.85 14.70 3.26
N GLY A 340 12.58 15.12 3.16
CA GLY A 340 11.81 15.07 1.92
C GLY A 340 10.98 13.79 1.73
N GLN A 341 10.67 13.08 2.82
CA GLN A 341 9.72 11.97 2.79
C GLN A 341 8.29 12.52 2.71
N GLU A 342 7.53 12.02 1.73
CA GLU A 342 6.28 12.62 1.27
C GLU A 342 5.20 11.56 1.02
N LEU A 343 3.92 11.92 1.16
CA LEU A 343 2.80 11.11 0.68
C LEU A 343 2.02 11.91 -0.37
N HIS A 344 1.83 11.34 -1.55
CA HIS A 344 1.26 12.02 -2.71
C HIS A 344 -0.14 11.53 -3.03
N ALA A 345 -1.03 12.42 -3.48
CA ALA A 345 -2.45 12.10 -3.66
C ALA A 345 -2.80 11.48 -5.02
N TYR A 346 -2.61 10.16 -5.13
CA TYR A 346 -3.04 9.38 -6.29
C TYR A 346 -4.22 8.48 -5.95
N PRO A 347 -5.29 8.46 -6.78
CA PRO A 347 -6.44 7.61 -6.54
C PRO A 347 -6.10 6.13 -6.77
N PHE A 348 -6.93 5.27 -6.19
CA PHE A 348 -6.98 3.86 -6.53
C PHE A 348 -8.27 3.58 -7.31
N ASP A 349 -8.11 3.27 -8.59
CA ASP A 349 -9.18 2.97 -9.55
C ASP A 349 -9.14 1.50 -9.98
N GLY A 350 -8.51 0.65 -9.17
CA GLY A 350 -8.43 -0.78 -9.40
C GLY A 350 -9.68 -1.52 -8.92
N ASP A 351 -9.87 -2.67 -9.54
CA ASP A 351 -10.88 -3.67 -9.26
C ASP A 351 -10.28 -4.78 -8.38
N LEU A 352 -10.74 -4.90 -7.15
CA LEU A 352 -10.29 -5.86 -6.15
C LEU A 352 -11.24 -7.05 -6.04
N PRO A 353 -10.84 -8.15 -5.39
CA PRO A 353 -11.75 -9.26 -5.14
C PRO A 353 -13.02 -8.81 -4.42
N ASP A 354 -14.17 -9.32 -4.86
CA ASP A 354 -15.45 -9.13 -4.17
C ASP A 354 -15.39 -9.73 -2.76
N CYS A 355 -15.69 -8.87 -1.80
CA CYS A 355 -15.66 -9.15 -0.37
C CYS A 355 -17.06 -9.17 0.24
N ASP A 356 -18.12 -9.00 -0.55
CA ASP A 356 -19.50 -9.12 -0.10
C ASP A 356 -19.86 -10.60 0.13
N ALA A 357 -19.38 -11.15 1.24
CA ALA A 357 -19.90 -12.40 1.79
C ALA A 357 -21.21 -12.17 2.56
N THR A 358 -22.18 -11.50 1.95
CA THR A 358 -23.58 -11.75 2.33
C THR A 358 -24.17 -12.70 1.30
N PRO A 359 -24.40 -13.99 1.61
CA PRO A 359 -25.29 -14.77 0.79
C PRO A 359 -26.64 -14.02 0.80
N SER A 360 -27.03 -13.48 -0.35
CA SER A 360 -28.40 -13.01 -0.56
C SER A 360 -29.32 -14.11 -0.03
N PRO A 361 -30.27 -13.81 0.87
CA PRO A 361 -31.16 -14.83 1.40
C PRO A 361 -31.82 -15.48 0.19
N THR A 362 -31.51 -16.76 -0.03
CA THR A 362 -32.28 -17.58 -0.98
C THR A 362 -33.74 -17.39 -0.58
N PRO A 363 -34.64 -16.96 -1.48
CA PRO A 363 -36.04 -16.78 -1.13
C PRO A 363 -36.51 -18.08 -0.48
N GLY A 364 -36.79 -18.02 0.82
CA GLY A 364 -37.34 -19.17 1.53
C GLY A 364 -38.61 -19.59 0.80
N PRO A 365 -38.90 -20.90 0.68
CA PRO A 365 -40.16 -21.34 0.12
C PRO A 365 -41.28 -20.60 0.86
N THR A 366 -42.14 -19.93 0.11
CA THR A 366 -43.33 -19.28 0.64
C THR A 366 -44.19 -20.35 1.29
N ASP A 367 -44.17 -20.39 2.63
CA ASP A 367 -45.05 -21.24 3.42
C ASP A 367 -46.51 -20.80 3.18
N SER A 368 -47.17 -21.50 2.27
CA SER A 368 -48.62 -21.54 2.19
C SER A 368 -49.09 -22.73 3.01
N GLY A 369 -49.36 -22.51 4.30
CA GLY A 369 -49.79 -23.58 5.21
C GLY A 369 -50.51 -23.04 6.42
N SER A 370 -51.84 -23.14 6.39
CA SER A 370 -52.76 -22.84 7.50
C SER A 370 -52.51 -23.77 8.70
N PRO A 371 -52.61 -23.31 9.97
CA PRO A 371 -52.32 -24.14 11.13
C PRO A 371 -53.48 -25.11 11.42
N VAL A 372 -53.15 -26.39 11.59
CA VAL A 372 -54.05 -27.42 12.13
C VAL A 372 -53.67 -27.67 13.60
N PRO A 373 -54.61 -27.62 14.57
CA PRO A 373 -54.29 -27.90 15.97
C PRO A 373 -54.53 -29.38 16.28
N PHE A 374 -53.59 -30.05 16.95
CA PHE A 374 -53.82 -31.29 17.71
C PHE A 374 -52.83 -31.35 18.90
N PRO A 375 -53.12 -32.08 20.00
CA PRO A 375 -53.25 -31.52 21.33
C PRO A 375 -52.13 -32.02 22.25
N SER A 376 -52.14 -31.43 23.44
CA SER A 376 -51.37 -31.79 24.61
C SER A 376 -51.42 -33.27 24.95
N ASP A 377 -50.27 -33.86 25.27
CA ASP A 377 -50.19 -34.95 26.23
C ASP A 377 -49.08 -34.71 27.25
N SER A 378 -49.50 -34.85 28.50
CA SER A 378 -48.79 -34.65 29.75
C SER A 378 -48.01 -35.90 30.18
N GLY A 379 -46.83 -35.74 30.78
CA GLY A 379 -46.16 -36.81 31.52
C GLY A 379 -44.76 -36.45 32.04
N THR A 380 -44.67 -36.11 33.32
CA THR A 380 -43.47 -35.81 34.14
C THR A 380 -42.90 -37.11 34.79
N PRO A 381 -41.88 -37.09 35.67
CA PRO A 381 -40.43 -36.94 35.49
C PRO A 381 -39.62 -38.21 35.90
N GLY A 382 -38.30 -38.23 35.67
CA GLY A 382 -37.37 -39.20 36.27
C GLY A 382 -36.02 -38.55 36.68
N PRO A 383 -35.49 -38.76 37.91
CA PRO A 383 -34.28 -38.09 38.39
C PRO A 383 -33.01 -38.97 38.39
N GLY A 384 -31.86 -38.29 38.18
CA GLY A 384 -30.53 -38.59 38.75
C GLY A 384 -29.59 -39.54 37.96
N PRO A 385 -28.29 -39.62 38.32
CA PRO A 385 -27.44 -38.75 39.13
C PRO A 385 -26.12 -38.31 38.43
N SER A 386 -25.38 -37.45 39.15
CA SER A 386 -24.02 -36.92 38.92
C SER A 386 -22.92 -37.98 38.67
N PRO A 387 -21.78 -37.59 38.05
CA PRO A 387 -20.56 -37.46 38.85
C PRO A 387 -19.69 -36.22 38.54
N SER A 388 -19.01 -35.74 39.58
CA SER A 388 -17.79 -34.91 39.57
C SER A 388 -16.55 -35.83 39.53
N PRO A 389 -15.42 -35.45 38.90
CA PRO A 389 -14.32 -34.78 39.63
C PRO A 389 -13.60 -33.67 38.80
N SER A 390 -13.17 -32.58 39.44
CA SER A 390 -11.77 -32.20 39.74
C SER A 390 -10.87 -31.98 38.51
N ASP A 391 -10.28 -30.78 38.39
CA ASP A 391 -8.82 -30.66 38.30
C ASP A 391 -8.29 -29.22 38.52
N THR A 392 -7.51 -29.13 39.59
CA THR A 392 -6.28 -28.36 39.86
C THR A 392 -5.91 -27.12 39.02
N THR A 393 -5.83 -26.01 39.75
CA THR A 393 -5.03 -24.80 39.48
C THR A 393 -3.53 -25.03 39.71
N PRO A 394 -2.65 -24.56 38.81
CA PRO A 394 -1.26 -24.21 39.15
C PRO A 394 -1.06 -22.68 39.25
N ALA A 395 -0.27 -22.28 40.25
CA ALA A 395 0.09 -20.92 40.63
C ALA A 395 1.05 -20.20 39.65
N PRO A 396 1.12 -18.85 39.68
CA PRO A 396 2.02 -18.08 38.81
C PRO A 396 3.48 -18.08 39.28
N THR A 397 4.41 -18.20 38.33
CA THR A 397 5.86 -18.06 38.52
C THR A 397 6.29 -16.58 38.49
N PRO A 398 7.22 -16.13 39.35
CA PRO A 398 7.56 -14.71 39.50
C PRO A 398 8.53 -14.13 38.44
N THR A 399 8.33 -12.83 38.21
CA THR A 399 9.13 -11.88 37.41
C THR A 399 10.53 -11.61 37.99
N PRO A 400 11.60 -11.49 37.17
CA PRO A 400 12.84 -10.84 37.58
C PRO A 400 12.86 -9.33 37.26
N THR A 401 13.22 -8.54 38.26
CA THR A 401 13.49 -7.09 38.25
C THR A 401 14.83 -6.76 37.56
N PRO A 402 14.96 -5.61 36.86
CA PRO A 402 16.17 -5.23 36.13
C PRO A 402 17.28 -4.69 37.05
N THR A 403 18.54 -4.98 36.70
CA THR A 403 19.72 -4.35 37.31
C THR A 403 20.26 -3.30 36.36
N GLY A 404 20.32 -2.05 36.80
CA GLY A 404 20.88 -0.92 36.06
C GLY A 404 22.39 -0.78 36.24
N THR A 405 23.03 -0.19 35.22
CA THR A 405 24.30 0.54 35.36
C THR A 405 24.41 1.54 34.21
N SER A 406 24.80 2.77 34.56
CA SER A 406 25.11 3.94 33.74
C SER A 406 26.13 4.76 34.56
N PRO A 407 26.86 5.77 34.04
CA PRO A 407 27.41 6.04 32.70
C PRO A 407 28.94 6.26 32.74
N GLU A 408 29.62 6.29 31.59
CA GLU A 408 30.88 7.04 31.44
C GLU A 408 30.96 7.74 30.07
N ASP A 409 31.20 9.06 30.12
CA ASP A 409 31.65 9.95 29.04
C ASP A 409 32.87 10.72 29.62
N PRO A 410 33.92 11.01 28.83
CA PRO A 410 34.08 12.40 28.37
C PRO A 410 34.70 12.59 26.95
N SER A 411 34.05 13.42 26.11
CA SER A 411 34.48 14.74 25.53
C SER A 411 35.83 14.91 24.74
N PRO A 412 36.10 16.00 23.95
CA PRO A 412 35.48 16.49 22.70
C PRO A 412 36.46 16.93 21.54
N SER A 413 35.88 17.35 20.39
CA SER A 413 36.33 18.36 19.37
C SER A 413 37.30 18.01 18.20
N PRO A 414 37.36 18.78 17.07
CA PRO A 414 36.42 19.78 16.50
C PRO A 414 36.19 19.76 14.95
N SER A 415 35.11 20.47 14.54
CA SER A 415 34.94 21.36 13.37
C SER A 415 35.03 20.86 11.92
N SER A 416 33.89 20.92 11.22
CA SER A 416 33.79 21.48 9.87
C SER A 416 32.39 22.12 9.65
N ARG A 417 32.35 23.18 8.85
CA ARG A 417 31.29 24.19 8.72
C ARG A 417 30.03 23.64 8.02
N PRO A 418 28.82 24.12 8.34
CA PRO A 418 27.60 23.69 7.63
C PRO A 418 27.42 24.45 6.32
N SER A 419 27.24 23.70 5.22
CA SER A 419 26.57 24.17 4.02
C SER A 419 25.06 24.03 4.22
N LEU A 420 24.33 25.12 3.99
CA LEU A 420 22.86 25.18 4.05
C LEU A 420 22.24 24.32 2.94
N PRO A 421 21.23 23.48 3.23
CA PRO A 421 20.30 23.02 2.21
C PRO A 421 19.23 24.10 1.96
N ASP A 422 19.05 24.37 0.68
CA ASP A 422 18.08 25.29 0.08
C ASP A 422 16.67 24.68 0.19
N THR A 423 15.88 25.10 1.17
CA THR A 423 14.45 24.77 1.22
C THR A 423 13.72 25.80 0.38
N GLY A 424 13.40 25.42 -0.85
CA GLY A 424 12.75 26.26 -1.84
C GLY A 424 11.42 26.83 -1.35
N ALA A 425 11.41 28.13 -1.08
CA ALA A 425 10.38 29.08 -1.49
C ALA A 425 10.77 30.46 -0.96
N GLN A 426 11.33 31.33 -1.81
CA GLN A 426 10.88 32.72 -2.08
C GLN A 426 11.90 33.45 -3.00
N GLY A 427 11.47 33.75 -4.23
CA GLY A 427 11.92 34.93 -4.99
C GLY A 427 13.15 34.80 -5.89
N GLY A 428 12.95 34.58 -7.20
CA GLY A 428 13.98 34.85 -8.20
C GLY A 428 13.76 34.14 -9.52
N GLY A 429 12.95 34.73 -10.41
CA GLY A 429 13.07 34.45 -11.84
C GLY A 429 14.52 34.66 -12.29
N TRP A 430 14.92 33.95 -13.34
CA TRP A 430 16.28 33.86 -13.90
C TRP A 430 17.23 32.92 -13.13
N LEU A 431 17.16 31.61 -13.39
CA LEU A 431 18.32 30.68 -13.41
C LEU A 431 18.00 29.23 -13.84
N LEU A 432 16.99 29.00 -14.70
CA LEU A 432 16.77 27.69 -15.35
C LEU A 432 17.04 27.71 -16.87
N GLY A 433 17.97 28.55 -17.31
CA GLY A 433 18.50 28.54 -18.69
C GLY A 433 19.83 27.79 -18.86
N GLY A 434 20.44 27.29 -17.77
CA GLY A 434 21.83 26.85 -17.76
C GLY A 434 22.09 25.40 -18.20
N ILE A 435 21.14 24.49 -17.99
CA ILE A 435 21.38 23.04 -18.23
C ILE A 435 20.93 22.61 -19.64
N ALA A 436 19.92 23.28 -20.22
CA ALA A 436 19.51 23.04 -21.61
C ALA A 436 20.51 23.57 -22.66
N ALA A 437 21.23 24.66 -22.36
CA ALA A 437 22.23 25.23 -23.27
C ALA A 437 23.52 24.39 -23.37
N ALA A 438 23.92 23.72 -22.29
CA ALA A 438 25.10 22.85 -22.28
C ALA A 438 24.90 21.58 -23.13
N LEU A 439 23.68 21.01 -23.14
CA LEU A 439 23.35 19.83 -23.94
C LEU A 439 23.21 20.16 -25.45
N LEU A 440 22.74 21.36 -25.81
CA LEU A 440 22.69 21.81 -27.21
C LEU A 440 24.08 22.14 -27.80
N ALA A 441 25.02 22.63 -26.98
CA ALA A 441 26.40 22.88 -27.40
C ALA A 441 27.21 21.57 -27.58
N ALA A 442 26.98 20.56 -26.73
CA ALA A 442 27.61 19.25 -26.87
C ALA A 442 27.09 18.47 -28.09
N GLY A 443 25.78 18.52 -28.33
CA GLY A 443 25.15 17.84 -29.48
C GLY A 443 25.56 18.42 -30.84
N THR A 444 25.70 19.74 -30.95
CA THR A 444 26.14 20.39 -32.20
C THR A 444 27.61 20.12 -32.54
N THR A 445 28.47 19.95 -31.54
CA THR A 445 29.90 19.65 -31.74
C THR A 445 30.12 18.23 -32.28
N LEU A 446 29.35 17.25 -31.79
CA LEU A 446 29.40 15.85 -32.27
C LEU A 446 28.89 15.68 -33.72
N VAL A 447 27.86 16.44 -34.12
CA VAL A 447 27.33 16.38 -35.49
C VAL A 447 28.29 17.03 -36.51
N VAL A 448 29.01 18.09 -36.11
CA VAL A 448 29.99 18.77 -36.98
C VAL A 448 31.28 17.94 -37.16
N THR A 449 31.76 17.25 -36.12
CA THR A 449 32.92 16.36 -36.23
C THR A 449 32.61 15.10 -37.03
N ALA A 450 31.42 14.50 -36.87
CA ALA A 450 30.97 13.36 -37.68
C ALA A 450 30.77 13.72 -39.17
N ARG A 451 30.32 14.95 -39.49
CA ARG A 451 30.21 15.44 -40.88
C ARG A 451 31.55 15.75 -41.53
N ARG A 452 32.59 16.12 -40.75
CA ARG A 452 33.94 16.34 -41.29
C ARG A 452 34.69 15.03 -41.53
N ALA A 453 34.48 14.00 -40.70
CA ALA A 453 35.08 12.69 -40.91
C ALA A 453 34.56 12.00 -42.20
N ARG A 454 33.28 12.17 -42.55
CA ARG A 454 32.68 11.60 -43.78
C ARG A 454 32.99 12.36 -45.08
N ARG A 455 33.79 13.43 -45.03
CA ARG A 455 34.25 14.16 -46.22
C ARG A 455 35.74 13.98 -46.50
N ALA A 456 36.42 13.16 -45.69
CA ALA A 456 37.83 12.83 -45.82
C ALA A 456 38.08 11.37 -46.24
N GLU A 457 37.04 10.69 -46.72
CA GLU A 457 37.12 9.42 -47.47
C GLU A 457 36.56 9.61 -48.88
#